data_AF-A0A954GU67-F1
#
_entry.id   AF-A0A954GU67-F1
#
_cell.length_a   1.000
_cell.length_b   1.000
_cell.length_c   1.000
_cell.angle_alpha   90.00
_cell.angle_beta   90.00
_cell.angle_gamma   90.00
#
_symmetry.space_group_name_H-M   'P 1'
#
loop_
_entity.id
_entity.type
_entity.pdbx_description
1 polymer ?
#
loop_
_entity_poly.entity_id
_entity_poly.type
_entity_poly.pdbx_seq_one_letter_code
_entity_poly.pdbx_strand_id
1 'polypeptide(L)'
;HLETSIVGESEAFFAEVLRSRESAMNLVKSDFAVVNERLARYYGIPNVRGDAFRRVPLPEGVPRGGVVTQASVLTITSNGTRTSPVKRGTWILKNILGTDPGLPVANAGDIAPKVPGIDKATVRQRLEIHRELPQCARCHSKIDPLGFSLENFNAAGEYRTQEGFGYKGRIGQNDPLIDASAVLP
;
A
#
# COMPACT_ATOMS: atom_id res chain seq x y z
N HIS A 1 -9.90 -4.04 18.40
CA HIS A 1 -9.76 -2.60 18.75
C HIS A 1 -8.96 -1.79 17.72
N LEU A 2 -7.76 -2.21 17.29
CA LEU A 2 -7.03 -1.50 16.22
C LEU A 2 -7.78 -1.52 14.89
N GLU A 3 -8.29 -2.68 14.49
CA GLU A 3 -9.14 -2.86 13.30
C GLU A 3 -10.29 -1.83 13.23
N THR A 4 -11.02 -1.64 14.34
CA THR A 4 -12.08 -0.64 14.43
C THR A 4 -11.57 0.78 14.17
N SER A 5 -10.36 1.10 14.66
CA SER A 5 -9.74 2.41 14.40
C SER A 5 -9.24 2.54 12.96
N ILE A 6 -8.80 1.45 12.32
CA ILE A 6 -8.42 1.40 10.91
C ILE A 6 -9.64 1.64 10.01
N VAL A 7 -10.78 1.01 10.30
CA VAL A 7 -12.03 1.25 9.54
C VAL A 7 -12.52 2.69 9.75
N GLY A 8 -12.56 3.15 11.00
CA GLY A 8 -13.01 4.50 11.33
C GLY A 8 -12.12 5.62 10.76
N GLU A 9 -10.84 5.34 10.46
CA GLU A 9 -9.94 6.31 9.81
C GLU A 9 -10.52 6.79 8.48
N SER A 10 -10.94 5.88 7.62
CA SER A 10 -11.40 6.22 6.27
C SER A 10 -12.64 7.10 6.31
N GLU A 11 -13.59 6.80 7.21
CA GLU A 11 -14.80 7.59 7.43
C GLU A 11 -14.47 8.96 8.01
N ALA A 12 -13.63 9.01 9.05
CA ALA A 12 -13.26 10.26 9.72
C ALA A 12 -12.43 11.18 8.81
N PHE A 13 -11.49 10.62 8.06
CA PHE A 13 -10.68 11.34 7.09
C PHE A 13 -11.53 11.91 5.95
N PHE A 14 -12.44 11.11 5.39
CA PHE A 14 -13.36 11.60 4.36
C PHE A 14 -14.26 12.71 4.91
N ALA A 15 -14.81 12.55 6.11
CA ALA A 15 -15.63 13.56 6.76
C ALA A 15 -14.86 14.86 7.04
N GLU A 16 -13.58 14.77 7.42
CA GLU A 16 -12.70 15.93 7.59
C GLU A 16 -12.52 16.68 6.26
N VAL A 17 -12.14 15.97 5.19
CA VAL A 17 -11.95 16.60 3.86
C VAL A 17 -13.27 17.23 3.37
N LEU A 18 -14.39 16.55 3.51
CA LEU A 18 -15.71 17.02 3.06
C LEU A 18 -16.19 18.28 3.81
N ARG A 19 -15.91 18.38 5.11
CA ARG A 19 -16.33 19.52 5.95
C ARG A 19 -15.33 20.67 5.89
N SER A 20 -14.07 20.38 5.56
CA SER A 20 -13.06 21.40 5.35
C SER A 20 -13.33 22.20 4.07
N ARG A 21 -12.76 23.40 3.97
CA ARG A 21 -12.71 24.17 2.72
C ARG A 21 -11.43 23.87 1.91
N GLU A 22 -10.75 22.78 2.21
CA GLU A 22 -9.50 22.41 1.58
C GLU A 22 -9.72 21.66 0.25
N SER A 23 -8.63 21.44 -0.48
CA SER A 23 -8.68 20.75 -1.75
C SER A 23 -9.07 19.28 -1.59
N ALA A 24 -9.94 18.78 -2.47
CA ALA A 24 -10.22 17.35 -2.61
C ALA A 24 -8.96 16.54 -2.94
N MET A 25 -7.88 17.18 -3.42
CA MET A 25 -6.58 16.56 -3.64
C MET A 25 -5.96 15.96 -2.36
N ASN A 26 -6.42 16.39 -1.17
CA ASN A 26 -6.05 15.78 0.10
C ASN A 26 -6.36 14.28 0.16
N LEU A 27 -7.36 13.81 -0.60
CA LEU A 27 -7.66 12.38 -0.75
C LEU A 27 -6.50 11.63 -1.42
N VAL A 28 -5.74 12.25 -2.31
CA VAL A 28 -4.58 11.63 -2.98
C VAL A 28 -3.31 11.83 -2.16
N LYS A 29 -3.06 13.06 -1.72
CA LYS A 29 -1.89 13.45 -0.93
C LYS A 29 -2.28 14.58 0.00
N SER A 30 -2.07 14.37 1.30
CA SER A 30 -2.29 15.36 2.35
C SER A 30 -1.07 15.43 3.27
N ASP A 31 -0.93 16.56 3.96
CA ASP A 31 0.08 16.82 4.99
C ASP A 31 -0.45 16.52 6.40
N PHE A 32 -1.62 15.88 6.50
CA PHE A 32 -2.27 15.49 7.74
C PHE A 32 -2.86 14.09 7.66
N ALA A 33 -3.15 13.51 8.82
CA ALA A 33 -3.97 12.32 8.96
C ALA A 33 -5.12 12.59 9.95
N VAL A 34 -6.15 11.74 9.94
CA VAL A 34 -7.25 11.81 10.91
C VAL A 34 -7.25 10.52 11.73
N VAL A 35 -6.68 10.58 12.93
CA VAL A 35 -6.35 9.39 13.72
C VAL A 35 -6.76 9.56 15.19
N ASN A 36 -6.97 8.45 15.88
CA ASN A 36 -7.02 8.39 17.35
C ASN A 36 -5.69 7.88 17.92
N GLU A 37 -5.55 7.80 19.24
CA GLU A 37 -4.30 7.37 19.89
C GLU A 37 -3.82 5.99 19.42
N ARG A 38 -4.74 5.05 19.24
CA ARG A 38 -4.40 3.67 18.86
C ARG A 38 -3.82 3.60 17.45
N LEU A 39 -4.46 4.28 16.51
CA LEU A 39 -3.98 4.35 15.13
C LEU A 39 -2.72 5.21 15.00
N ALA A 40 -2.63 6.31 15.75
CA ALA A 40 -1.43 7.14 15.81
C ALA A 40 -0.20 6.33 16.26
N ARG A 41 -0.33 5.52 17.32
CA ARG A 41 0.74 4.59 17.74
C ARG A 41 1.13 3.61 16.65
N TYR A 42 0.14 3.04 15.95
CA TYR A 42 0.39 2.12 14.83
C TYR A 42 1.11 2.79 13.65
N TYR A 43 0.88 4.09 13.43
CA TYR A 43 1.54 4.86 12.38
C TYR A 43 2.85 5.53 12.82
N GLY A 44 3.22 5.44 14.10
CA GLY A 44 4.38 6.15 14.64
C GLY A 44 4.17 7.67 14.77
N ILE A 45 2.93 8.14 14.87
CA ILE A 45 2.59 9.55 15.06
C ILE A 45 2.54 9.85 16.57
N PRO A 46 3.43 10.71 17.10
CA PRO A 46 3.48 11.01 18.52
C PRO A 46 2.37 11.96 18.96
N ASN A 47 2.21 12.14 20.27
CA ASN A 47 1.40 13.20 20.88
C ASN A 47 -0.12 13.17 20.61
N VAL A 48 -0.68 12.02 20.21
CA VAL A 48 -2.14 11.81 20.11
C VAL A 48 -2.63 11.01 21.31
N ARG A 49 -3.71 11.45 21.96
CA ARG A 49 -4.27 10.80 23.17
C ARG A 49 -5.79 10.67 23.13
N GLY A 50 -6.30 9.52 23.58
CA GLY A 50 -7.72 9.21 23.63
C GLY A 50 -8.28 8.57 22.35
N ASP A 51 -9.52 8.09 22.43
CA ASP A 51 -10.16 7.30 21.38
C ASP A 51 -10.80 8.13 20.25
N ALA A 52 -11.01 9.43 20.46
CA ALA A 52 -11.57 10.32 19.45
C ALA A 52 -10.59 10.59 18.31
N PHE A 53 -11.07 10.42 17.07
CA PHE A 53 -10.36 10.81 15.85
C PHE A 53 -10.18 12.33 15.80
N ARG A 54 -9.00 12.75 15.37
CA ARG A 54 -8.68 14.16 15.15
C ARG A 54 -7.73 14.31 13.99
N ARG A 55 -7.84 15.44 13.30
CA ARG A 55 -6.83 15.89 12.36
C ARG A 55 -5.51 16.14 13.10
N VAL A 56 -4.43 15.56 12.59
CA VAL A 56 -3.06 15.75 13.09
C VAL A 56 -2.13 16.04 11.91
N PRO A 57 -1.24 17.04 12.00
CA PRO A 57 -0.22 17.23 10.99
C PRO A 57 0.70 16.00 10.97
N LEU A 58 1.11 15.58 9.78
CA LEU A 58 2.03 14.47 9.62
C LEU A 58 3.46 14.90 9.99
N PRO A 59 4.12 14.22 10.94
CA PRO A 59 5.52 14.48 11.23
C PRO A 59 6.41 14.18 10.03
N GLU A 60 7.56 14.83 9.97
CA GLU A 60 8.59 14.53 8.98
C GLU A 60 8.98 13.04 9.03
N GLY A 61 9.14 12.43 7.86
CA GLY A 61 9.52 11.02 7.73
C GLY A 61 8.38 10.02 7.95
N VAL A 62 7.17 10.44 8.32
CA VAL A 62 6.00 9.56 8.37
C VAL A 62 5.43 9.42 6.94
N PRO A 63 5.49 8.24 6.31
CA PRO A 63 5.16 8.07 4.89
C PRO A 63 3.66 7.95 4.64
N ARG A 64 2.84 8.73 5.34
CA ARG A 64 1.37 8.72 5.21
C ARG A 64 0.90 9.97 4.46
N GLY A 65 -0.39 9.99 4.17
CA GLY A 65 -1.05 11.08 3.47
C GLY A 65 -1.98 10.53 2.40
N GLY A 66 -3.22 10.99 2.42
CA GLY A 66 -4.27 10.53 1.50
C GLY A 66 -4.74 9.09 1.75
N VAL A 67 -5.78 8.69 1.01
CA VAL A 67 -6.47 7.41 1.19
C VAL A 67 -5.60 6.22 0.78
N VAL A 68 -4.70 6.41 -0.19
CA VAL A 68 -3.84 5.34 -0.74
C VAL A 68 -2.84 4.79 0.29
N THR A 69 -2.54 5.56 1.34
CA THR A 69 -1.63 5.15 2.42
C THR A 69 -2.34 4.70 3.69
N GLN A 70 -3.69 4.66 3.72
CA GLN A 70 -4.44 4.19 4.89
C GLN A 70 -4.33 2.67 5.04
N ALA A 71 -4.24 2.18 6.28
CA ALA A 71 -4.10 0.76 6.57
C ALA A 71 -5.29 -0.07 6.04
N SER A 72 -6.50 0.49 6.04
CA SER A 72 -7.70 -0.15 5.49
C SER A 72 -7.52 -0.45 4.01
N VAL A 73 -7.14 0.55 3.22
CA VAL A 73 -6.90 0.45 1.77
C VAL A 73 -5.74 -0.50 1.49
N LEU A 74 -4.63 -0.37 2.21
CA LEU A 74 -3.46 -1.24 2.06
C LEU A 74 -3.78 -2.72 2.37
N THR A 75 -4.70 -2.97 3.31
CA THR A 75 -5.14 -4.32 3.69
C THR A 75 -6.03 -4.94 2.62
N ILE A 76 -7.08 -4.24 2.17
CA ILE A 76 -8.02 -4.78 1.17
C ILE A 76 -7.37 -4.96 -0.21
N THR A 77 -6.28 -4.23 -0.48
CA THR A 77 -5.48 -4.35 -1.70
C THR A 77 -4.32 -5.34 -1.58
N SER A 78 -4.31 -6.16 -0.52
CA SER A 78 -3.32 -7.22 -0.29
C SER A 78 -3.93 -8.62 -0.43
N ASN A 79 -3.12 -9.67 -0.27
CA ASN A 79 -3.53 -11.08 -0.32
C ASN A 79 -3.52 -11.72 1.08
N GLY A 80 -4.03 -11.01 2.08
CA GLY A 80 -4.08 -11.45 3.49
C GLY A 80 -2.71 -11.45 4.17
N THR A 81 -1.83 -12.38 3.80
CA THR A 81 -0.51 -12.57 4.43
C THR A 81 0.64 -11.91 3.67
N ARG A 82 0.39 -11.40 2.45
CA ARG A 82 1.39 -10.76 1.59
C ARG A 82 0.82 -9.56 0.85
N THR A 83 1.69 -8.62 0.48
CA THR A 83 1.33 -7.49 -0.37
C THR A 83 0.95 -7.96 -1.79
N SER A 84 0.30 -7.07 -2.55
CA SER A 84 0.00 -7.30 -3.96
C SER A 84 0.11 -5.98 -4.74
N PRO A 85 1.26 -5.69 -5.38
CA PRO A 85 1.43 -4.51 -6.23
C PRO A 85 0.36 -4.42 -7.29
N VAL A 86 -0.02 -5.55 -7.90
CA VAL A 86 -1.05 -5.59 -8.94
C VAL A 86 -2.39 -5.10 -8.40
N LYS A 87 -2.87 -5.64 -7.27
CA LYS A 87 -4.13 -5.20 -6.66
C LYS A 87 -4.09 -3.74 -6.22
N ARG A 88 -2.97 -3.28 -5.66
CA ARG A 88 -2.75 -1.88 -5.26
C ARG A 88 -2.80 -0.94 -6.46
N GLY A 89 -2.03 -1.24 -7.50
CA GLY A 89 -1.98 -0.46 -8.74
C GLY A 89 -3.33 -0.41 -9.45
N THR A 90 -4.01 -1.55 -9.56
CA THR A 90 -5.38 -1.64 -10.10
C THR A 90 -6.35 -0.80 -9.29
N TRP A 91 -6.28 -0.85 -7.96
CA TRP A 91 -7.14 -0.05 -7.09
C TRP A 91 -6.91 1.45 -7.30
N ILE A 92 -5.66 1.89 -7.43
CA ILE A 92 -5.31 3.29 -7.73
C ILE A 92 -5.84 3.70 -9.10
N LEU A 93 -5.59 2.92 -10.15
CA LEU A 93 -6.08 3.21 -11.51
C LEU A 93 -7.59 3.40 -11.52
N LYS A 94 -8.31 2.46 -10.94
CA LYS A 94 -9.77 2.45 -10.96
C LYS A 94 -10.38 3.54 -10.09
N ASN A 95 -9.94 3.66 -8.83
CA ASN A 95 -10.64 4.47 -7.83
C ASN A 95 -10.08 5.89 -7.70
N ILE A 96 -8.82 6.11 -8.09
CA ILE A 96 -8.18 7.43 -8.00
C ILE A 96 -8.06 8.07 -9.38
N LEU A 97 -7.62 7.31 -10.39
CA LEU A 97 -7.36 7.84 -11.73
C LEU A 97 -8.52 7.65 -12.71
N GLY A 98 -9.62 7.00 -12.29
CA GLY A 98 -10.80 6.77 -13.14
C GLY A 98 -10.50 5.96 -14.41
N THR A 99 -9.41 5.18 -14.41
CA THR A 99 -8.96 4.40 -15.57
C THR A 99 -9.28 2.93 -15.37
N ASP A 100 -9.97 2.33 -16.34
CA ASP A 100 -10.23 0.89 -16.33
C ASP A 100 -8.93 0.13 -16.61
N PRO A 101 -8.44 -0.70 -15.65
CA PRO A 101 -7.26 -1.54 -15.86
C PRO A 101 -7.48 -2.67 -16.88
N GLY A 102 -8.72 -2.89 -17.32
CA GLY A 102 -9.12 -4.00 -18.17
C GLY A 102 -9.30 -5.29 -17.38
N LEU A 103 -9.80 -6.33 -18.07
CA LEU A 103 -9.98 -7.64 -17.45
C LEU A 103 -8.62 -8.35 -17.26
N PRO A 104 -8.42 -9.08 -16.15
CA PRO A 104 -7.30 -9.97 -16.01
C PRO A 104 -7.26 -10.97 -17.18
N VAL A 105 -6.07 -11.32 -17.65
CA VAL A 105 -5.93 -12.38 -18.64
C VAL A 105 -6.38 -13.70 -18.02
N ALA A 106 -7.29 -14.42 -18.69
CA ALA A 106 -7.73 -15.73 -18.23
C ALA A 106 -6.52 -16.66 -18.06
N ASN A 107 -6.49 -17.42 -16.96
CA ASN A 107 -5.41 -18.35 -16.62
C ASN A 107 -4.02 -17.71 -16.42
N ALA A 108 -3.94 -16.43 -16.06
CA ALA A 108 -2.64 -15.77 -15.76
C ALA A 108 -1.84 -16.47 -14.63
N GLY A 109 -2.52 -17.21 -13.76
CA GLY A 109 -1.90 -17.90 -12.62
C GLY A 109 -1.43 -16.93 -11.54
N ASP A 110 -0.92 -17.48 -10.43
CA ASP A 110 -0.25 -16.71 -9.38
C ASP A 110 1.25 -16.58 -9.67
N ILE A 111 1.86 -15.50 -9.17
CA ILE A 111 3.34 -15.42 -9.15
C ILE A 111 3.92 -16.56 -8.32
N ALA A 112 4.99 -17.17 -8.82
CA ALA A 112 5.64 -18.27 -8.13
C ALA A 112 6.13 -17.84 -6.74
N PRO A 113 5.91 -18.64 -5.68
CA PRO A 113 6.34 -18.28 -4.33
C PRO A 113 7.87 -18.35 -4.18
N LYS A 114 8.55 -19.10 -5.04
CA LYS A 114 10.01 -19.23 -5.11
C LYS A 114 10.47 -18.95 -6.52
N VAL A 115 11.64 -18.33 -6.64
CA VAL A 115 12.33 -18.11 -7.92
C VAL A 115 13.58 -18.98 -7.93
N PRO A 116 13.79 -19.83 -8.96
CA PRO A 116 15.01 -20.60 -9.10
C PRO A 116 16.25 -19.69 -9.07
N GLY A 117 17.23 -20.00 -8.22
CA GLY A 117 18.45 -19.21 -8.09
C GLY A 117 18.36 -17.96 -7.22
N ILE A 118 17.17 -17.62 -6.68
CA ILE A 118 16.99 -16.49 -5.76
C ILE A 118 16.31 -16.99 -4.48
N ASP A 119 17.11 -17.17 -3.41
CA ASP A 119 16.63 -17.71 -2.14
C ASP A 119 15.56 -16.84 -1.49
N LYS A 120 15.69 -15.50 -1.56
CA LYS A 120 14.76 -14.54 -0.97
C LYS A 120 14.21 -13.55 -2.00
N ALA A 121 13.54 -14.07 -3.03
CA ALA A 121 12.98 -13.21 -4.06
C ALA A 121 11.91 -12.26 -3.52
N THR A 122 12.06 -10.96 -3.78
CA THR A 122 11.06 -9.94 -3.43
C THR A 122 9.79 -10.10 -4.28
N VAL A 123 8.68 -9.46 -3.90
CA VAL A 123 7.49 -9.41 -4.77
C VAL A 123 7.84 -8.77 -6.12
N ARG A 124 8.68 -7.72 -6.12
CA ARG A 124 9.15 -7.08 -7.34
C ARG A 124 9.85 -8.06 -8.27
N GLN A 125 10.87 -8.78 -7.77
CA GLN A 125 11.63 -9.73 -8.59
C GLN A 125 10.74 -10.83 -9.16
N ARG A 126 9.81 -11.35 -8.35
CA ARG A 126 8.82 -12.34 -8.80
C ARG A 126 7.92 -11.79 -9.91
N LEU A 127 7.52 -10.53 -9.81
CA LEU A 127 6.66 -9.87 -10.79
C LEU A 127 7.41 -9.50 -12.07
N GLU A 128 8.66 -9.09 -11.97
CA GLU A 128 9.54 -8.82 -13.11
C GLU A 128 9.72 -10.07 -13.98
N ILE A 129 10.01 -11.23 -13.36
CA ILE A 129 10.08 -12.51 -14.07
C ILE A 129 8.72 -12.87 -14.70
N HIS A 130 7.62 -12.66 -13.97
CA HIS A 130 6.28 -12.91 -14.52
C HIS A 130 5.97 -12.04 -15.76
N ARG A 131 6.57 -10.85 -15.85
CA ARG A 131 6.39 -9.90 -16.96
C ARG A 131 7.31 -10.12 -18.15
N GLU A 132 8.24 -11.06 -18.08
CA GLU A 132 9.04 -11.44 -19.26
C GLU A 132 8.15 -11.97 -20.39
N LEU A 133 6.95 -12.46 -20.04
CA LEU A 133 5.90 -12.82 -20.98
C LEU A 133 5.27 -11.55 -21.62
N PRO A 134 5.36 -11.37 -22.96
CA PRO A 134 4.86 -10.16 -23.63
C PRO A 134 3.39 -9.85 -23.36
N GLN A 135 2.54 -10.88 -23.22
CA GLN A 135 1.13 -10.74 -22.89
C GLN A 135 0.88 -10.14 -21.50
N CYS A 136 1.78 -10.38 -20.54
CA CYS A 136 1.69 -9.85 -19.19
C CYS A 136 2.23 -8.41 -19.14
N ALA A 137 3.37 -8.15 -19.78
CA ALA A 137 4.02 -6.83 -19.77
C ALA A 137 3.10 -5.69 -20.22
N ARG A 138 2.21 -5.95 -21.20
CA ARG A 138 1.33 -4.95 -21.80
C ARG A 138 0.40 -4.26 -20.80
N CYS A 139 -0.20 -5.00 -19.87
CA CYS A 139 -1.06 -4.41 -18.84
C CYS A 139 -0.26 -3.97 -17.62
N HIS A 140 0.76 -4.74 -17.24
CA HIS A 140 1.57 -4.48 -16.05
C HIS A 140 2.39 -3.19 -16.12
N SER A 141 2.76 -2.71 -17.32
CA SER A 141 3.46 -1.43 -17.49
C SER A 141 2.71 -0.23 -16.91
N LYS A 142 1.37 -0.29 -16.85
CA LYS A 142 0.52 0.77 -16.28
C LYS A 142 0.16 0.54 -14.82
N ILE A 143 0.12 -0.72 -14.41
CA ILE A 143 -0.38 -1.16 -13.09
C ILE A 143 0.75 -1.16 -12.07
N ASP A 144 1.84 -1.84 -12.39
CA ASP A 144 2.90 -2.14 -11.42
C ASP A 144 3.61 -0.90 -10.88
N PRO A 145 3.91 0.13 -11.69
CA PRO A 145 4.53 1.34 -11.15
C PRO A 145 3.77 1.94 -9.97
N LEU A 146 2.43 1.97 -10.06
CA LEU A 146 1.56 2.47 -9.01
C LEU A 146 1.57 1.54 -7.79
N GLY A 147 1.53 0.23 -8.02
CA GLY A 147 1.59 -0.77 -6.96
C GLY A 147 2.90 -0.78 -6.18
N PHE A 148 4.01 -0.72 -6.91
CA PHE A 148 5.37 -0.71 -6.36
C PHE A 148 5.63 0.50 -5.46
N SER A 149 5.04 1.66 -5.77
CA SER A 149 5.15 2.86 -4.94
C SER A 149 4.67 2.67 -3.49
N LEU A 150 3.87 1.61 -3.23
CA LEU A 150 3.35 1.29 -1.92
C LEU A 150 4.01 0.05 -1.28
N GLU A 151 5.02 -0.57 -1.90
CA GLU A 151 5.55 -1.86 -1.41
C GLU A 151 6.28 -1.77 -0.07
N ASN A 152 6.71 -0.59 0.34
CA ASN A 152 7.19 -0.37 1.71
C ASN A 152 6.08 -0.58 2.75
N PHE A 153 4.80 -0.62 2.38
CA PHE A 153 3.74 -1.04 3.28
C PHE A 153 3.51 -2.53 3.21
N ASN A 154 3.55 -3.22 4.35
CA ASN A 154 3.16 -4.63 4.45
C ASN A 154 1.65 -4.82 4.25
N ALA A 155 1.17 -6.08 4.34
CA ALA A 155 -0.24 -6.41 4.12
C ALA A 155 -1.19 -5.81 5.18
N ALA A 156 -0.70 -5.50 6.38
CA ALA A 156 -1.46 -4.81 7.43
C ALA A 156 -1.32 -3.28 7.35
N GLY A 157 -0.53 -2.80 6.39
CA GLY A 157 -0.25 -1.39 6.19
C GLY A 157 0.87 -0.82 7.05
N GLU A 158 1.69 -1.59 7.76
CA GLU A 158 2.88 -1.08 8.46
C GLU A 158 4.00 -0.78 7.48
N TYR A 159 4.76 0.28 7.74
CA TYR A 159 5.93 0.62 6.94
C TYR A 159 7.12 -0.28 7.27
N ARG A 160 7.84 -0.72 6.25
CA ARG A 160 9.02 -1.58 6.30
C ARG A 160 9.99 -1.23 5.18
N THR A 161 11.27 -1.47 5.40
CA THR A 161 12.34 -1.27 4.39
C THR A 161 12.86 -2.57 3.81
N GLN A 162 12.52 -3.71 4.40
CA GLN A 162 12.95 -5.04 3.98
C GLN A 162 11.76 -5.98 3.77
N GLU A 163 11.91 -6.97 2.89
CA GLU A 163 10.89 -7.98 2.63
C GLU A 163 11.25 -9.32 3.26
N GLY A 164 10.47 -9.69 4.28
CA GLY A 164 10.58 -10.99 4.93
C GLY A 164 10.33 -12.15 3.99
N PHE A 165 11.14 -13.20 4.10
CA PHE A 165 10.94 -14.42 3.32
C PHE A 165 9.92 -15.37 3.99
N GLY A 166 8.88 -15.74 3.24
CA GLY A 166 7.87 -16.72 3.66
C GLY A 166 6.67 -16.16 4.44
N TYR A 167 5.68 -17.02 4.70
CA TYR A 167 4.36 -16.69 5.28
C TYR A 167 4.38 -16.12 6.71
N LYS A 168 5.55 -16.00 7.35
CA LYS A 168 5.65 -15.65 8.78
C LYS A 168 5.99 -14.19 9.09
N GLY A 169 6.10 -13.31 8.09
CA GLY A 169 6.14 -11.85 8.29
C GLY A 169 7.28 -11.32 9.17
N ARG A 170 8.25 -12.14 9.58
CA ARG A 170 9.41 -11.70 10.36
C ARG A 170 10.50 -11.27 9.39
N ILE A 171 10.83 -9.99 9.45
CA ILE A 171 11.98 -9.41 8.75
C ILE A 171 13.24 -9.78 9.54
N GLY A 172 14.15 -10.51 8.90
CA GLY A 172 15.49 -10.80 9.39
C GLY A 172 16.51 -9.78 8.90
N GLN A 173 17.71 -9.79 9.50
CA GLN A 173 18.79 -8.85 9.18
C GLN A 173 19.30 -8.94 7.73
N ASN A 174 19.19 -10.13 7.13
CA ASN A 174 19.69 -10.42 5.78
C ASN A 174 18.53 -10.56 4.78
N ASP A 175 17.41 -9.89 5.04
CA ASP A 175 16.29 -9.87 4.09
C ASP A 175 16.51 -8.79 3.04
N PRO A 176 16.02 -9.01 1.80
CA PRO A 176 16.23 -8.06 0.73
C PRO A 176 15.59 -6.71 1.05
N LEU A 177 16.29 -5.63 0.67
CA LEU A 177 15.73 -4.29 0.68
C LEU A 177 14.58 -4.20 -0.32
N ILE A 178 13.55 -3.44 0.06
CA ILE A 178 12.43 -3.13 -0.82
C ILE A 178 12.84 -2.00 -1.76
N ASP A 179 12.78 -2.27 -3.05
CA ASP A 179 12.76 -1.24 -4.07
C ASP A 179 11.31 -0.85 -4.39
N ALA A 180 10.87 0.29 -3.87
CA ALA A 180 9.55 0.87 -4.15
C ALA A 180 9.60 1.94 -5.26
N SER A 181 10.74 2.11 -5.94
CA SER A 181 10.86 3.06 -7.04
C SER A 181 10.01 2.62 -8.24
N ALA A 182 9.53 3.58 -9.02
CA ALA A 182 8.66 3.30 -10.14
C ALA A 182 8.84 4.35 -11.22
N VAL A 183 8.72 3.91 -12.47
CA VAL A 183 8.71 4.78 -13.66
C VAL A 183 7.35 4.60 -14.32
N LEU A 184 6.62 5.70 -14.48
CA LEU A 184 5.38 5.71 -15.25
C LEU A 184 5.72 5.62 -16.76
N PRO A 185 4.89 4.93 -17.55
CA PRO A 185 5.07 4.84 -19.01
C PRO A 185 4.89 6.19 -19.72
#